data_AF-K9IZE1-F1
#
_entry.id   AF-K9IZE1-F1
#
_cell.length_a   1.000
_cell.length_b   1.000
_cell.length_c   1.000
_cell.angle_alpha   90.00
_cell.angle_beta   90.00
_cell.angle_gamma   90.00
#
_symmetry.space_group_name_H-M   'P 1'
#
loop_
_entity.id
_entity.type
_entity.pdbx_description
1 polymer ?
#
loop_
_entity_poly.entity_id
_entity_poly.type
_entity_poly.pdbx_seq_one_letter_code
_entity_poly.pdbx_strand_id
1 'polypeptide(L)'
;MAPKARPLLLLVLWMLPAPAQPGPGNENDGGWQRRGAGAPAAVAEEERCTVERRADLSYAEFMQHYAFSRPVILLGLTDNSRFRALCSRERLLASFGNNVVRLSTANTYSYQKVDVRFQEYVEQLLHPQDPTSLGNDTLYFFGDNNFTEWASLFRHYIPPPFSLLGTTPAYSFGIAGTGSGVPFHWHGPGFSEVIYGRKRWFLYPPEKTPEFHPNKTTLAWLQDTYPTLTPSTRPLECTIQAGEVLYFPDRWWHATLNLDTSVFISTFLS
;
A
#
# COMPACT_ATOMS: atom_id res chain seq x y z
N MET A 1 -75.25 22.85 20.97
CA MET A 1 -74.27 22.27 21.93
C MET A 1 -73.22 21.53 21.13
N ALA A 2 -71.98 22.00 21.20
CA ALA A 2 -70.85 21.58 20.36
C ALA A 2 -70.30 20.19 20.73
N PRO A 3 -69.76 19.42 19.77
CA PRO A 3 -69.09 18.16 20.06
C PRO A 3 -67.70 18.40 20.67
N LYS A 4 -67.39 17.66 21.74
CA LYS A 4 -66.10 17.70 22.44
C LYS A 4 -65.01 17.07 21.55
N ALA A 5 -64.07 17.89 21.07
CA ALA A 5 -62.85 17.42 20.43
C ALA A 5 -61.88 16.84 21.49
N ARG A 6 -61.38 15.62 21.25
CA ARG A 6 -60.27 15.02 22.01
C ARG A 6 -58.95 15.62 21.51
N PRO A 7 -58.01 16.01 22.39
CA PRO A 7 -56.72 16.50 21.94
C PRO A 7 -55.86 15.32 21.43
N LEU A 8 -55.38 15.42 20.20
CA LEU A 8 -54.38 14.52 19.64
C LEU A 8 -53.01 14.93 20.19
N LEU A 9 -52.41 14.09 21.04
CA LEU A 9 -51.07 14.31 21.57
C LEU A 9 -50.05 14.04 20.44
N LEU A 10 -49.52 15.09 19.82
CA LEU A 10 -48.41 14.99 18.88
C LEU A 10 -47.12 14.72 19.67
N LEU A 11 -46.67 13.47 19.70
CA LEU A 11 -45.32 13.11 20.12
C LEU A 11 -44.33 13.62 19.05
N VAL A 12 -43.69 14.76 19.32
CA VAL A 12 -42.51 15.19 18.58
C VAL A 12 -41.33 14.35 19.07
N LEU A 13 -41.01 13.28 18.33
CA LEU A 13 -39.76 12.56 18.52
C LEU A 13 -38.62 13.48 18.10
N TRP A 14 -37.87 14.00 19.06
CA TRP A 14 -36.58 14.61 18.79
C TRP A 14 -35.62 13.49 18.38
N MET A 15 -35.44 13.31 17.06
CA MET A 15 -34.31 12.52 16.58
C MET A 15 -33.04 13.29 16.89
N LEU A 16 -32.34 12.88 17.94
CA LEU A 16 -30.95 13.29 18.16
C LEU A 16 -30.17 12.91 16.90
N PRO A 17 -29.37 13.81 16.32
CA PRO A 17 -28.54 13.45 15.17
C PRO A 17 -27.61 12.32 15.62
N ALA A 18 -27.65 11.20 14.90
CA ALA A 18 -26.65 10.16 15.06
C ALA A 18 -25.26 10.82 14.84
N PRO A 19 -24.23 10.44 15.61
CA PRO A 19 -22.88 10.94 15.38
C PRO A 19 -22.53 10.66 13.91
N ALA A 20 -22.22 11.72 13.17
CA ALA A 20 -21.80 11.63 11.79
C ALA A 20 -20.58 10.70 11.71
N GLN A 21 -20.66 9.65 10.89
CA GLN A 21 -19.46 8.92 10.52
C GLN A 21 -18.49 9.92 9.84
N PRO A 22 -17.20 9.94 10.22
CA PRO A 22 -16.24 10.79 9.53
C PRO A 22 -16.19 10.37 8.06
N GLY A 23 -16.45 11.32 7.17
CA GLY A 23 -16.28 11.12 5.73
C GLY A 23 -14.80 10.90 5.36
N PRO A 24 -14.52 10.42 4.14
CA PRO A 24 -13.15 10.20 3.67
C PRO A 24 -12.53 11.57 3.34
N GLY A 25 -11.95 12.23 4.34
CA GLY A 25 -11.36 13.55 4.18
C GLY A 25 -10.71 14.04 5.48
N ASN A 26 -9.38 14.20 5.44
CA ASN A 26 -8.46 14.60 6.53
C ASN A 26 -7.91 13.48 7.43
N GLU A 27 -7.42 12.39 6.85
CA GLU A 27 -6.28 11.71 7.46
C GLU A 27 -5.02 12.56 7.25
N ASN A 28 -4.31 12.87 8.33
CA ASN A 28 -2.97 13.48 8.28
C ASN A 28 -2.08 12.61 7.37
N ASP A 29 -1.56 13.19 6.30
CA ASP A 29 -0.69 12.54 5.31
C ASP A 29 0.74 12.32 5.83
N GLY A 30 1.01 12.69 7.09
CA GLY A 30 2.31 12.58 7.71
C GLY A 30 3.33 13.58 7.19
N GLY A 31 2.89 14.59 6.43
CA GLY A 31 3.76 15.55 5.74
C GLY A 31 4.47 14.97 4.51
N TRP A 32 3.94 13.89 3.93
CA TRP A 32 4.50 13.24 2.73
C TRP A 32 3.98 13.82 1.41
N GLN A 33 2.98 14.69 1.43
CA GLN A 33 2.65 15.57 0.30
C GLN A 33 3.82 16.52 0.01
N ARG A 34 4.05 16.83 -1.28
CA ARG A 34 5.01 17.87 -1.67
C ARG A 34 4.33 19.04 -2.37
N ARG A 35 4.70 20.24 -1.89
CA ARG A 35 4.52 21.55 -2.55
C ARG A 35 5.09 21.53 -3.97
N GLY A 36 4.36 22.07 -4.93
CA GLY A 36 4.91 22.49 -6.23
C GLY A 36 4.16 21.92 -7.43
N ALA A 37 3.77 22.81 -8.36
CA ALA A 37 2.89 22.53 -9.47
C ALA A 37 3.48 21.55 -10.49
N GLY A 38 2.65 20.60 -10.90
CA GLY A 38 2.96 19.56 -11.87
C GLY A 38 2.36 18.25 -11.40
N ALA A 39 1.03 18.17 -11.32
CA ALA A 39 0.37 16.88 -11.15
C ALA A 39 0.86 15.98 -12.30
N PRO A 40 1.56 14.87 -12.03
CA PRO A 40 1.85 13.89 -13.06
C PRO A 40 0.51 13.44 -13.67
N ALA A 41 0.53 12.96 -14.92
CA ALA A 41 -0.62 12.33 -15.55
C ALA A 41 -1.37 11.48 -14.51
N ALA A 42 -2.65 11.80 -14.27
CA ALA A 42 -3.42 11.27 -13.14
C ALA A 42 -3.21 9.76 -13.02
N VAL A 43 -2.50 9.33 -11.97
CA VAL A 43 -2.30 7.91 -11.71
C VAL A 43 -3.65 7.40 -11.23
N ALA A 44 -4.40 6.80 -12.16
CA ALA A 44 -5.77 6.43 -11.90
C ALA A 44 -5.85 5.29 -10.88
N GLU A 45 -6.80 5.41 -9.94
CA GLU A 45 -7.28 4.27 -9.18
C GLU A 45 -8.02 3.29 -10.10
N GLU A 46 -8.22 2.06 -9.64
CA GLU A 46 -9.13 1.13 -10.28
C GLU A 46 -10.58 1.61 -10.17
N GLU A 47 -11.40 1.30 -11.17
CA GLU A 47 -12.85 1.57 -11.10
C GLU A 47 -13.53 0.71 -10.02
N ARG A 48 -13.04 -0.52 -9.83
CA ARG A 48 -13.56 -1.46 -8.85
C ARG A 48 -12.45 -2.38 -8.36
N CYS A 49 -12.29 -2.43 -7.04
CA CYS A 49 -11.45 -3.43 -6.39
C CYS A 49 -12.04 -4.84 -6.56
N THR A 50 -11.21 -5.79 -6.97
CA THR A 50 -11.57 -7.21 -7.17
C THR A 50 -10.93 -8.13 -6.14
N VAL A 51 -10.18 -7.60 -5.18
CA VAL A 51 -9.61 -8.37 -4.06
C VAL A 51 -10.55 -8.26 -2.85
N GLU A 52 -10.80 -9.39 -2.19
CA GLU A 52 -11.68 -9.43 -1.02
C GLU A 52 -11.09 -8.66 0.17
N ARG A 53 -11.93 -7.89 0.88
CA ARG A 53 -11.59 -7.22 2.14
C ARG A 53 -12.20 -7.95 3.33
N ARG A 54 -11.41 -8.18 4.39
CA ARG A 54 -11.82 -8.87 5.61
C ARG A 54 -11.32 -8.13 6.85
N ALA A 55 -12.24 -7.76 7.76
CA ALA A 55 -11.90 -7.18 9.07
C ALA A 55 -11.81 -8.26 10.17
N ASP A 56 -12.76 -9.19 10.16
CA ASP A 56 -12.86 -10.27 11.15
C ASP A 56 -12.45 -11.60 10.51
N LEU A 57 -11.14 -11.84 10.42
CA LEU A 57 -10.59 -13.08 9.87
C LEU A 57 -9.88 -13.87 10.97
N SER A 58 -10.36 -15.08 11.26
CA SER A 58 -9.66 -15.99 12.16
C SER A 58 -8.47 -16.66 11.48
N TYR A 59 -7.53 -17.17 12.28
CA TYR A 59 -6.39 -17.95 11.74
C TYR A 59 -6.86 -19.17 10.94
N ALA A 60 -7.91 -19.86 11.40
CA ALA A 60 -8.44 -21.04 10.71
C ALA A 60 -9.00 -20.69 9.33
N GLU A 61 -9.79 -19.61 9.23
CA GLU A 61 -10.30 -19.13 7.95
C GLU A 61 -9.18 -18.63 7.04
N PHE A 62 -8.17 -17.95 7.60
CA PHE A 62 -6.98 -17.53 6.85
C PHE A 62 -6.29 -18.73 6.18
N MET A 63 -6.01 -19.77 6.97
CA MET A 63 -5.35 -20.99 6.49
C MET A 63 -6.21 -21.75 5.47
N GLN A 64 -7.52 -21.83 5.69
CA GLN A 64 -8.43 -22.58 4.83
C GLN A 64 -8.69 -21.89 3.49
N HIS A 65 -8.76 -20.56 3.45
CA HIS A 65 -9.28 -19.84 2.29
C HIS A 65 -8.26 -18.95 1.56
N TYR A 66 -7.13 -18.61 2.19
CA TYR A 66 -6.22 -17.59 1.66
C TYR A 66 -4.76 -18.02 1.61
N ALA A 67 -4.20 -18.57 2.70
CA ALA A 67 -2.77 -18.86 2.86
C ALA A 67 -2.09 -19.54 1.66
N PHE A 68 -2.79 -20.43 0.96
CA PHE A 68 -2.26 -21.18 -0.19
C PHE A 68 -3.14 -21.07 -1.43
N SER A 69 -4.07 -20.11 -1.45
CA SER A 69 -5.11 -20.04 -2.48
C SER A 69 -5.15 -18.69 -3.17
N ARG A 70 -5.44 -17.60 -2.45
CA ARG A 70 -5.74 -16.31 -3.07
C ARG A 70 -5.41 -15.12 -2.17
N PRO A 71 -5.15 -13.93 -2.74
CA PRO A 71 -4.92 -12.70 -2.00
C PRO A 71 -6.14 -12.26 -1.18
N VAL A 72 -5.88 -11.50 -0.11
CA VAL A 72 -6.91 -10.86 0.71
C VAL A 72 -6.39 -9.56 1.30
N ILE A 73 -7.27 -8.58 1.44
CA ILE A 73 -6.98 -7.32 2.12
C ILE A 73 -7.56 -7.41 3.53
N LEU A 74 -6.71 -7.16 4.51
CA LEU A 74 -7.01 -7.28 5.93
C LEU A 74 -7.18 -5.88 6.52
N LEU A 75 -8.25 -5.71 7.29
CA LEU A 75 -8.65 -4.43 7.88
C LEU A 75 -8.60 -4.52 9.40
N GLY A 76 -7.95 -3.56 10.05
CA GLY A 76 -8.04 -3.39 11.50
C GLY A 76 -7.48 -4.55 12.35
N LEU A 77 -6.61 -5.41 11.79
CA LEU A 77 -6.01 -6.51 12.55
C LEU A 77 -4.95 -6.07 13.56
N THR A 78 -4.31 -4.92 13.33
CA THR A 78 -3.21 -4.39 14.15
C THR A 78 -3.42 -2.91 14.42
N ASP A 79 -3.02 -2.45 15.61
CA ASP A 79 -2.95 -1.01 15.93
C ASP A 79 -1.52 -0.50 15.75
N ASN A 80 -1.23 -0.04 14.53
CA ASN A 80 0.03 0.59 14.17
C ASN A 80 0.02 2.12 14.31
N SER A 81 -0.90 2.72 15.09
CA SER A 81 -1.02 4.18 15.24
C SER A 81 0.30 4.86 15.67
N ARG A 82 1.00 4.28 16.64
CA ARG A 82 2.33 4.76 17.08
C ARG A 82 3.37 4.64 15.98
N PHE A 83 3.41 3.52 15.28
CA PHE A 83 4.34 3.29 14.17
C PHE A 83 4.09 4.30 13.06
N ARG A 84 2.82 4.50 12.66
CA ARG A 84 2.41 5.53 11.70
C ARG A 84 2.87 6.93 12.11
N ALA A 85 2.69 7.32 13.38
CA ALA A 85 3.17 8.62 13.85
C ALA A 85 4.71 8.78 13.76
N LEU A 86 5.47 7.73 14.04
CA LEU A 86 6.94 7.71 13.89
C LEU A 86 7.38 7.75 12.41
N CYS A 87 6.55 7.24 11.51
CA CYS A 87 6.77 7.28 10.07
C CYS A 87 6.41 8.61 9.41
N SER A 88 6.09 9.68 10.15
CA SER A 88 5.90 11.01 9.54
C SER A 88 7.21 11.53 8.95
N ARG A 89 7.12 12.38 7.91
CA ARG A 89 8.28 12.94 7.22
C ARG A 89 9.26 13.61 8.18
N GLU A 90 8.73 14.46 9.07
CA GLU A 90 9.52 15.18 10.07
C GLU A 90 10.24 14.21 11.02
N ARG A 91 9.53 13.21 11.54
CA ARG A 91 10.09 12.26 12.52
C ARG A 91 11.16 11.36 11.91
N LEU A 92 10.94 10.88 10.68
CA LEU A 92 11.94 10.06 9.97
C LEU A 92 13.18 10.89 9.62
N LEU A 93 13.03 12.11 9.12
CA LEU A 93 14.18 12.99 8.83
C LEU A 93 14.97 13.32 10.10
N ALA A 94 14.29 13.64 11.20
CA ALA A 94 14.94 13.94 12.47
C ALA A 94 15.71 12.74 13.04
N SER A 95 15.18 11.52 12.88
CA SER A 95 15.78 10.32 13.49
C SER A 95 16.82 9.64 12.58
N PHE A 96 16.58 9.64 11.27
CA PHE A 96 17.34 8.83 10.30
C PHE A 96 17.95 9.63 9.16
N GLY A 97 17.78 10.97 9.10
CA GLY A 97 18.23 11.80 7.98
C GLY A 97 19.71 11.62 7.59
N ASN A 98 20.57 11.37 8.57
CA ASN A 98 22.00 11.15 8.36
C ASN A 98 22.39 9.70 8.03
N ASN A 99 21.47 8.74 8.17
CA ASN A 99 21.74 7.34 7.89
C ASN A 99 21.90 7.13 6.39
N VAL A 100 22.76 6.18 6.03
CA VAL A 100 22.87 5.72 4.65
C VAL A 100 21.74 4.74 4.37
N VAL A 101 21.01 4.99 3.30
CA VAL A 101 19.99 4.09 2.78
C VAL A 101 20.40 3.61 1.40
N ARG A 102 20.05 2.35 1.11
CA ARG A 102 20.23 1.76 -0.21
C ARG A 102 18.96 1.93 -1.01
N LEU A 103 19.07 2.64 -2.13
CA LEU A 103 18.01 2.75 -3.13
C LEU A 103 18.18 1.63 -4.15
N SER A 104 17.06 1.14 -4.63
CA SER A 104 16.99 0.10 -5.66
C SER A 104 16.29 0.64 -6.90
N THR A 105 16.67 0.15 -8.08
CA THR A 105 15.91 0.43 -9.29
C THR A 105 14.54 -0.23 -9.27
N ALA A 106 13.54 0.41 -9.85
CA ALA A 106 12.15 -0.05 -9.85
C ALA A 106 11.79 -1.06 -10.93
N ASN A 107 12.78 -1.69 -11.58
CA ASN A 107 12.54 -2.81 -12.49
C ASN A 107 12.45 -4.14 -11.74
N THR A 108 11.98 -5.20 -12.42
CA THR A 108 11.70 -6.53 -11.85
C THR A 108 12.83 -7.11 -10.98
N TYR A 109 14.09 -6.82 -11.30
CA TYR A 109 15.26 -7.44 -10.65
C TYR A 109 16.08 -6.47 -9.80
N SER A 110 15.70 -5.19 -9.73
CA SER A 110 16.42 -4.17 -8.93
C SER A 110 17.94 -4.15 -9.18
N TYR A 111 18.36 -4.24 -10.45
CA TYR A 111 19.75 -4.52 -10.85
C TYR A 111 20.78 -3.53 -10.30
N GLN A 112 20.41 -2.25 -10.18
CA GLN A 112 21.31 -1.22 -9.69
C GLN A 112 20.89 -0.79 -8.29
N LYS A 113 21.89 -0.68 -7.42
CA LYS A 113 21.74 -0.19 -6.05
C LYS A 113 22.62 1.03 -5.85
N VAL A 114 22.09 2.04 -5.18
CA VAL A 114 22.78 3.31 -4.93
C VAL A 114 22.63 3.67 -3.46
N ASP A 115 23.74 3.95 -2.79
CA ASP A 115 23.75 4.38 -1.40
C ASP A 115 23.73 5.90 -1.33
N VAL A 116 22.77 6.45 -0.60
CA VAL A 116 22.63 7.90 -0.38
C VAL A 116 22.27 8.16 1.08
N ARG A 117 22.39 9.42 1.53
CA ARG A 117 21.82 9.79 2.84
C ARG A 117 20.29 9.79 2.75
N PHE A 118 19.61 9.34 3.81
CA PHE A 118 18.15 9.34 3.84
C PHE A 118 17.56 10.73 3.60
N GLN A 119 18.16 11.77 4.18
CA GLN A 119 17.76 13.16 3.94
C GLN A 119 17.89 13.55 2.46
N GLU A 120 19.00 13.20 1.82
CA GLU A 120 19.22 13.47 0.39
C GLU A 120 18.16 12.78 -0.46
N TYR A 121 17.84 11.52 -0.17
CA TYR A 121 16.75 10.82 -0.84
C TYR A 121 15.41 11.56 -0.71
N VAL A 122 14.97 11.83 0.52
CA VAL A 122 13.67 12.46 0.79
C VAL A 122 13.57 13.89 0.24
N GLU A 123 14.67 14.64 0.23
CA GLU A 123 14.68 16.05 -0.15
C GLU A 123 14.99 16.30 -1.62
N GLN A 124 15.71 15.41 -2.30
CA GLN A 124 16.21 15.67 -3.65
C GLN A 124 15.76 14.64 -4.67
N LEU A 125 15.67 13.36 -4.28
CA LEU A 125 15.40 12.25 -5.20
C LEU A 125 13.95 11.75 -5.13
N LEU A 126 13.24 12.00 -4.02
CA LEU A 126 11.85 11.63 -3.87
C LEU A 126 10.95 12.63 -4.62
N HIS A 127 10.62 12.27 -5.85
CA HIS A 127 9.73 13.00 -6.74
C HIS A 127 8.80 12.02 -7.48
N PRO A 128 7.72 12.51 -8.12
CA PRO A 128 6.89 11.67 -8.95
C PRO A 128 7.65 11.06 -10.12
N GLN A 129 7.20 9.89 -10.55
CA GLN A 129 7.69 9.17 -11.72
C GLN A 129 7.57 10.01 -12.99
N ASP A 130 8.66 10.12 -13.76
CA ASP A 130 8.58 10.61 -15.14
C ASP A 130 7.93 9.52 -16.01
N PRO A 131 6.80 9.77 -16.69
CA PRO A 131 6.12 8.78 -17.53
C PRO A 131 6.99 8.22 -18.67
N THR A 132 8.04 8.94 -19.09
CA THR A 132 8.95 8.54 -20.17
C THR A 132 10.15 7.74 -19.68
N SER A 133 10.41 7.74 -18.36
CA SER A 133 11.55 7.03 -17.78
C SER A 133 11.30 5.53 -17.66
N LEU A 134 12.37 4.75 -17.80
CA LEU A 134 12.33 3.30 -17.63
C LEU A 134 12.43 2.92 -16.15
N GLY A 135 12.04 1.69 -15.81
CA GLY A 135 12.09 1.20 -14.42
C GLY A 135 13.52 1.12 -13.87
N ASN A 136 14.52 0.90 -14.72
CA ASN A 136 15.93 0.93 -14.33
C ASN A 136 16.47 2.35 -14.06
N ASP A 137 15.76 3.40 -14.51
CA ASP A 137 16.15 4.79 -14.25
C ASP A 137 15.43 5.36 -13.02
N THR A 138 14.54 4.57 -12.41
CA THR A 138 13.72 4.97 -11.27
C THR A 138 14.30 4.40 -9.99
N LEU A 139 14.74 5.27 -9.09
CA LEU A 139 15.23 4.88 -7.76
C LEU A 139 14.16 5.10 -6.69
N TYR A 140 13.95 4.12 -5.84
CA TYR A 140 13.14 4.30 -4.64
C TYR A 140 13.69 3.47 -3.47
N PHE A 141 13.35 3.89 -2.25
CA PHE A 141 13.83 3.23 -1.04
C PHE A 141 12.93 2.04 -0.73
N PHE A 142 13.44 0.83 -1.00
CA PHE A 142 12.76 -0.43 -0.71
C PHE A 142 13.76 -1.58 -0.76
N GLY A 143 13.56 -2.58 0.10
CA GLY A 143 14.51 -3.67 0.29
C GLY A 143 15.77 -3.24 1.04
N ASP A 144 16.60 -4.22 1.42
CA ASP A 144 17.94 -4.03 2.00
C ASP A 144 18.03 -3.03 3.17
N ASN A 145 16.96 -2.91 3.98
CA ASN A 145 17.01 -2.05 5.15
C ASN A 145 18.07 -2.59 6.13
N ASN A 146 18.90 -1.69 6.67
CA ASN A 146 19.81 -2.06 7.76
C ASN A 146 19.00 -2.24 9.05
N PHE A 147 18.64 -3.48 9.39
CA PHE A 147 17.79 -3.79 10.55
C PHE A 147 18.35 -3.30 11.88
N THR A 148 19.68 -3.19 12.01
CA THR A 148 20.31 -2.67 13.23
C THR A 148 20.09 -1.16 13.34
N GLU A 149 20.32 -0.42 12.26
CA GLU A 149 20.13 1.03 12.23
C GLU A 149 18.67 1.44 12.37
N TRP A 150 17.76 0.65 11.77
CA TRP A 150 16.32 0.93 11.76
C TRP A 150 15.56 0.23 12.90
N ALA A 151 16.24 -0.50 13.78
CA ALA A 151 15.64 -1.26 14.89
C ALA A 151 14.75 -0.40 15.79
N SER A 152 15.15 0.86 16.03
CA SER A 152 14.41 1.79 16.87
C SER A 152 13.03 2.15 16.32
N LEU A 153 12.85 2.08 14.99
CA LEU A 153 11.56 2.21 14.31
C LEU A 153 10.84 0.86 14.25
N PHE A 154 11.51 -0.21 13.78
CA PHE A 154 10.87 -1.49 13.51
C PHE A 154 10.33 -2.19 14.76
N ARG A 155 10.90 -1.94 15.94
CA ARG A 155 10.36 -2.45 17.22
C ARG A 155 8.94 -1.94 17.54
N HIS A 156 8.46 -0.91 16.85
CA HIS A 156 7.14 -0.34 17.03
C HIS A 156 6.10 -0.88 16.05
N TYR A 157 6.53 -1.61 15.02
CA TYR A 157 5.63 -2.23 14.05
C TYR A 157 5.04 -3.52 14.61
N ILE A 158 3.73 -3.66 14.52
CA ILE A 158 2.97 -4.86 14.86
C ILE A 158 2.55 -5.51 13.54
N PRO A 159 3.15 -6.65 13.14
CA PRO A 159 2.77 -7.34 11.91
C PRO A 159 1.44 -8.08 12.08
N PRO A 160 0.74 -8.42 10.97
CA PRO A 160 -0.44 -9.27 11.02
C PRO A 160 -0.19 -10.57 11.79
N PRO A 161 -1.15 -11.07 12.58
CA PRO A 161 -0.96 -12.22 13.49
C PRO A 161 -0.97 -13.59 12.78
N PHE A 162 -0.90 -13.61 11.45
CA PHE A 162 -0.97 -14.84 10.66
C PHE A 162 0.43 -15.30 10.27
N SER A 163 0.81 -16.48 10.75
CA SER A 163 2.09 -17.13 10.43
C SER A 163 1.88 -18.40 9.62
N LEU A 164 2.86 -18.70 8.77
CA LEU A 164 2.93 -19.96 8.01
C LEU A 164 4.02 -20.84 8.61
N LEU A 165 3.70 -22.12 8.83
CA LEU A 165 4.64 -23.09 9.38
C LEU A 165 5.88 -23.20 8.47
N GLY A 166 7.06 -23.16 9.08
CA GLY A 166 8.33 -23.28 8.37
C GLY A 166 8.83 -21.97 7.73
N THR A 167 8.15 -20.85 7.94
CA THR A 167 8.59 -19.53 7.43
C THR A 167 9.10 -18.63 8.55
N THR A 168 10.06 -17.77 8.21
CA THR A 168 10.59 -16.71 9.06
C THR A 168 10.21 -15.35 8.47
N PRO A 169 9.64 -14.42 9.26
CA PRO A 169 9.30 -13.09 8.77
C PRO A 169 10.55 -12.23 8.58
N ALA A 170 10.63 -11.52 7.46
CA ALA A 170 11.62 -10.51 7.18
C ALA A 170 10.94 -9.20 6.74
N TYR A 171 11.28 -8.08 7.39
CA TYR A 171 10.69 -6.79 7.04
C TYR A 171 11.36 -6.14 5.85
N SER A 172 10.57 -5.40 5.08
CA SER A 172 11.06 -4.42 4.14
C SER A 172 10.24 -3.14 4.24
N PHE A 173 10.85 -2.11 4.79
CA PHE A 173 10.30 -0.77 4.89
C PHE A 173 10.70 0.05 3.67
N GLY A 174 9.77 0.86 3.17
CA GLY A 174 10.02 1.65 1.99
C GLY A 174 9.27 2.97 1.95
N ILE A 175 9.84 3.87 1.15
CA ILE A 175 9.27 5.18 0.82
C ILE A 175 9.44 5.35 -0.69
N ALA A 176 8.40 5.76 -1.38
CA ALA A 176 8.41 5.86 -2.82
C ALA A 176 7.53 7.01 -3.33
N GLY A 177 7.91 7.61 -4.45
CA GLY A 177 7.16 8.71 -5.07
C GLY A 177 5.95 8.23 -5.86
N THR A 178 4.97 9.11 -6.08
CA THR A 178 3.81 8.84 -6.95
C THR A 178 4.22 8.33 -8.33
N GLY A 179 3.48 7.37 -8.88
CA GLY A 179 3.71 6.79 -10.21
C GLY A 179 4.83 5.76 -10.27
N SER A 180 5.67 5.67 -9.22
CA SER A 180 6.69 4.61 -9.12
C SER A 180 6.07 3.29 -8.65
N GLY A 181 6.78 2.19 -8.80
CA GLY A 181 6.36 0.88 -8.33
C GLY A 181 7.14 -0.23 -9.02
N VAL A 182 6.87 -1.48 -8.65
CA VAL A 182 7.60 -2.64 -9.19
C VAL A 182 6.74 -3.38 -10.22
N PRO A 183 7.25 -3.67 -11.43
CA PRO A 183 6.60 -4.49 -12.43
C PRO A 183 6.33 -5.91 -11.91
N PHE A 184 5.63 -6.70 -12.71
CA PHE A 184 5.30 -8.07 -12.33
C PHE A 184 6.54 -8.88 -11.98
N HIS A 185 6.47 -9.52 -10.82
CA HIS A 185 7.43 -10.49 -10.30
C HIS A 185 6.70 -11.42 -9.32
N TRP A 186 7.40 -12.41 -8.77
CA TRP A 186 6.89 -13.28 -7.73
C TRP A 186 8.02 -13.74 -6.81
N HIS A 187 7.65 -14.14 -5.61
CA HIS A 187 8.52 -14.75 -4.61
C HIS A 187 7.64 -15.48 -3.57
N GLY A 188 8.20 -15.78 -2.40
CA GLY A 188 7.47 -16.33 -1.25
C GLY A 188 6.26 -15.49 -0.83
N PRO A 189 5.37 -16.02 0.01
CA PRO A 189 4.20 -15.30 0.50
C PRO A 189 4.60 -14.09 1.35
N GLY A 190 3.70 -13.13 1.46
CA GLY A 190 3.97 -11.96 2.28
C GLY A 190 2.77 -11.08 2.56
N PHE A 191 3.00 -10.14 3.48
CA PHE A 191 2.07 -9.07 3.82
C PHE A 191 2.65 -7.73 3.37
N SER A 192 1.81 -6.78 2.96
CA SER A 192 2.21 -5.41 2.66
C SER A 192 1.20 -4.43 3.24
N GLU A 193 1.65 -3.60 4.19
CA GLU A 193 0.86 -2.56 4.85
C GLU A 193 1.25 -1.18 4.31
N VAL A 194 0.24 -0.38 3.99
CA VAL A 194 0.43 1.03 3.63
C VAL A 194 0.30 1.89 4.88
N ILE A 195 1.33 2.67 5.21
CA ILE A 195 1.37 3.53 6.40
C ILE A 195 0.90 4.95 6.08
N TYR A 196 1.36 5.48 4.95
CA TYR A 196 0.90 6.74 4.35
C TYR A 196 0.78 6.58 2.84
N GLY A 197 -0.13 7.33 2.24
CA GLY A 197 -0.42 7.28 0.80
C GLY A 197 -1.32 6.10 0.44
N ARG A 198 -1.31 5.76 -0.85
CA ARG A 198 -2.10 4.66 -1.43
C ARG A 198 -1.26 3.91 -2.45
N LYS A 199 -1.45 2.59 -2.48
CA LYS A 199 -0.73 1.70 -3.41
C LYS A 199 -1.70 0.79 -4.15
N ARG A 200 -1.73 0.88 -5.48
CA ARG A 200 -2.47 -0.04 -6.35
C ARG A 200 -1.65 -1.29 -6.60
N TRP A 201 -2.30 -2.44 -6.46
CA TRP A 201 -1.74 -3.75 -6.71
C TRP A 201 -2.45 -4.42 -7.88
N PHE A 202 -1.67 -5.17 -8.67
CA PHE A 202 -2.13 -6.01 -9.76
C PHE A 202 -1.62 -7.43 -9.51
N LEU A 203 -2.50 -8.42 -9.51
CA LEU A 203 -2.25 -9.76 -9.01
C LEU A 203 -2.73 -10.80 -10.02
N TYR A 204 -1.86 -11.75 -10.39
CA TYR A 204 -2.25 -12.95 -11.13
C TYR A 204 -1.89 -14.21 -10.34
N PRO A 205 -2.72 -15.27 -10.44
CA PRO A 205 -2.37 -16.54 -9.85
C PRO A 205 -1.15 -17.15 -10.56
N PRO A 206 -0.40 -18.06 -9.91
CA PRO A 206 0.87 -18.59 -10.44
C PRO A 206 0.79 -19.18 -11.85
N GLU A 207 -0.33 -19.82 -12.19
CA GLU A 207 -0.62 -20.45 -13.48
C GLU A 207 -0.93 -19.47 -14.61
N LYS A 208 -1.14 -18.19 -14.32
CA LYS A 208 -1.46 -17.15 -15.32
C LYS A 208 -0.31 -16.15 -15.40
N THR A 209 0.64 -16.43 -16.28
CA THR A 209 1.77 -15.53 -16.54
C THR A 209 1.28 -14.20 -17.16
N PRO A 210 1.60 -13.04 -16.55
CA PRO A 210 1.26 -11.74 -17.12
C PRO A 210 2.08 -11.43 -18.38
N GLU A 211 1.48 -10.69 -19.31
CA GLU A 211 2.21 -10.03 -20.40
C GLU A 211 2.78 -8.70 -19.88
N PHE A 212 4.11 -8.60 -19.81
CA PHE A 212 4.81 -7.38 -19.42
C PHE A 212 6.26 -7.39 -19.91
N HIS A 213 6.89 -6.22 -19.93
CA HIS A 213 8.31 -6.09 -20.21
C HIS A 213 9.07 -5.78 -18.90
N PRO A 214 10.09 -6.56 -18.50
CA PRO A 214 10.70 -6.46 -17.16
C PRO A 214 11.41 -5.12 -16.86
N ASN A 215 11.76 -4.36 -17.91
CA ASN A 215 12.37 -3.03 -17.78
C ASN A 215 11.37 -1.87 -17.93
N LYS A 216 10.11 -2.13 -18.33
CA LYS A 216 9.07 -1.09 -18.35
C LYS A 216 8.54 -0.90 -16.93
N THR A 217 8.18 0.32 -16.56
CA THR A 217 7.55 0.63 -15.27
C THR A 217 6.13 0.05 -15.21
N THR A 218 5.61 -0.17 -14.01
CA THR A 218 4.18 -0.50 -13.83
C THR A 218 3.28 0.60 -14.40
N LEU A 219 3.71 1.87 -14.32
CA LEU A 219 2.98 3.00 -14.91
C LEU A 219 2.87 2.87 -16.43
N ALA A 220 3.98 2.59 -17.12
CA ALA A 220 3.98 2.37 -18.56
C ALA A 220 3.13 1.15 -18.95
N TRP A 221 3.20 0.05 -18.17
CA TRP A 221 2.34 -1.11 -18.39
C TRP A 221 0.85 -0.77 -18.22
N LEU A 222 0.49 0.02 -17.20
CA LEU A 222 -0.88 0.47 -16.95
C LEU A 222 -1.40 1.37 -18.08
N GLN A 223 -0.54 2.16 -18.71
CA GLN A 223 -0.92 3.07 -19.80
C GLN A 223 -0.96 2.37 -21.17
N ASP A 224 0.01 1.50 -21.45
CA ASP A 224 0.19 0.92 -22.78
C ASP A 224 -0.50 -0.44 -22.94
N THR A 225 -0.46 -1.29 -21.90
CA THR A 225 -0.83 -2.71 -21.97
C THR A 225 -2.17 -2.97 -21.30
N TYR A 226 -2.40 -2.46 -20.09
CA TYR A 226 -3.65 -2.70 -19.37
C TYR A 226 -4.92 -2.35 -20.18
N PRO A 227 -4.99 -1.24 -20.96
CA PRO A 227 -6.18 -0.90 -21.74
C PRO A 227 -6.48 -1.88 -22.88
N THR A 228 -5.50 -2.66 -23.34
CA THR A 228 -5.68 -3.66 -24.39
C THR A 228 -6.15 -5.01 -23.86
N LEU A 229 -6.13 -5.21 -22.53
CA LEU A 229 -6.55 -6.46 -21.90
C LEU A 229 -8.08 -6.62 -21.93
N THR A 230 -8.52 -7.79 -22.37
CA THR A 230 -9.92 -8.22 -22.21
C THR A 230 -10.27 -8.38 -20.73
N PRO A 231 -11.54 -8.27 -20.32
CA PRO A 231 -11.94 -8.48 -18.94
C PRO A 231 -11.47 -9.82 -18.35
N SER A 232 -11.44 -10.90 -19.14
CA SER A 232 -10.98 -12.23 -18.71
C SER A 232 -9.46 -12.32 -18.49
N THR A 233 -8.70 -11.48 -19.18
CA THR A 233 -7.24 -11.46 -19.11
C THR A 233 -6.72 -10.45 -18.11
N ARG A 234 -7.55 -9.53 -17.60
CA ARG A 234 -7.16 -8.57 -16.54
C ARG A 234 -6.69 -9.24 -15.24
N PRO A 235 -5.84 -8.56 -14.46
CA PRO A 235 -5.42 -9.04 -13.14
C PRO A 235 -6.54 -8.89 -12.12
N LEU A 236 -6.41 -9.55 -10.97
CA LEU A 236 -7.05 -9.02 -9.78
C LEU A 236 -6.38 -7.69 -9.42
N GLU A 237 -7.15 -6.69 -9.03
CA GLU A 237 -6.59 -5.39 -8.70
C GLU A 237 -7.33 -4.71 -7.56
N CYS A 238 -6.58 -3.90 -6.83
CA CYS A 238 -7.13 -3.07 -5.77
C CYS A 238 -6.12 -2.01 -5.35
N THR A 239 -6.63 -0.85 -4.95
CA THR A 239 -5.88 0.16 -4.20
C THR A 239 -5.97 -0.14 -2.73
N ILE A 240 -4.80 -0.34 -2.13
CA ILE A 240 -4.60 -0.53 -0.69
C ILE A 240 -4.45 0.84 -0.06
N GLN A 241 -5.33 1.15 0.88
CA GLN A 241 -5.39 2.41 1.59
C GLN A 241 -4.47 2.39 2.83
N ALA A 242 -4.17 3.57 3.39
CA ALA A 242 -3.42 3.66 4.63
C ALA A 242 -4.10 2.86 5.77
N GLY A 243 -3.33 2.01 6.45
CA GLY A 243 -3.79 1.09 7.49
C GLY A 243 -4.34 -0.24 6.99
N GLU A 244 -4.52 -0.42 5.67
CA GLU A 244 -4.90 -1.71 5.10
C GLU A 244 -3.65 -2.58 4.85
N VAL A 245 -3.81 -3.90 4.99
CA VAL A 245 -2.75 -4.88 4.73
C VAL A 245 -3.16 -5.82 3.60
N LEU A 246 -2.40 -5.88 2.52
CA LEU A 246 -2.55 -6.94 1.52
C LEU A 246 -1.76 -8.18 1.95
N TYR A 247 -2.39 -9.35 1.94
CA TYR A 247 -1.71 -10.63 1.88
C TYR A 247 -1.67 -11.17 0.44
N PHE A 248 -0.52 -11.65 -0.01
CA PHE A 248 -0.37 -12.40 -1.26
C PHE A 248 0.26 -13.79 -0.98
N PRO A 249 -0.29 -14.88 -1.56
CA PRO A 249 0.26 -16.22 -1.38
C PRO A 249 1.56 -16.47 -2.15
N ASP A 250 2.19 -17.61 -1.88
CA ASP A 250 3.41 -18.06 -2.56
C ASP A 250 3.25 -18.04 -4.09
N ARG A 251 4.27 -17.55 -4.80
CA ARG A 251 4.38 -17.48 -6.27
C ARG A 251 3.30 -16.69 -7.00
N TRP A 252 2.44 -15.95 -6.30
CA TRP A 252 1.50 -15.05 -6.96
C TRP A 252 2.28 -13.94 -7.68
N TRP A 253 1.99 -13.78 -8.97
CA TRP A 253 2.52 -12.65 -9.73
C TRP A 253 1.91 -11.37 -9.20
N HIS A 254 2.76 -10.39 -8.92
CA HIS A 254 2.30 -9.09 -8.44
C HIS A 254 3.11 -7.94 -9.02
N ALA A 255 2.39 -6.87 -9.40
CA ALA A 255 2.96 -5.57 -9.70
C ALA A 255 2.35 -4.51 -8.77
N THR A 256 3.11 -3.46 -8.49
CA THR A 256 2.71 -2.37 -7.59
C THR A 256 2.84 -1.01 -8.26
N LEU A 257 1.99 -0.08 -7.85
CA LEU A 257 2.01 1.32 -8.29
C LEU A 257 1.62 2.23 -7.12
N ASN A 258 2.51 3.14 -6.74
CA ASN A 258 2.24 4.15 -5.71
C ASN A 258 1.38 5.26 -6.33
N LEU A 259 0.18 5.51 -5.80
CA LEU A 259 -0.70 6.57 -6.30
C LEU A 259 -0.41 7.92 -5.65
N ASP A 260 0.18 7.88 -4.46
CA ASP A 260 0.72 9.04 -3.73
C ASP A 260 2.18 8.77 -3.36
N THR A 261 2.87 9.78 -2.81
CA THR A 261 4.07 9.49 -2.03
C THR A 261 3.69 8.54 -0.92
N SER A 262 4.24 7.33 -0.96
CA SER A 262 3.78 6.22 -0.15
C SER A 262 4.88 5.78 0.81
N VAL A 263 4.51 5.60 2.07
CA VAL A 263 5.32 4.94 3.09
C VAL A 263 4.67 3.61 3.40
N PHE A 264 5.44 2.53 3.35
CA PHE A 264 4.89 1.19 3.46
C PHE A 264 5.89 0.24 4.10
N ILE A 265 5.38 -0.87 4.63
CA ILE A 265 6.19 -1.94 5.16
C ILE A 265 5.64 -3.28 4.70
N SER A 266 6.54 -4.16 4.24
CA SER A 266 6.21 -5.52 3.85
C SER A 266 6.85 -6.50 4.80
N THR A 267 6.18 -7.63 5.03
CA THR A 267 6.70 -8.78 5.78
C THR A 267 6.75 -9.97 4.83
N PHE A 268 7.95 -10.34 4.39
CA PHE A 268 8.17 -11.52 3.55
C PHE A 268 8.30 -12.75 4.43
N LEU A 269 7.69 -13.85 4.02
CA LEU A 269 7.74 -15.13 4.73
C LEU A 269 8.62 -16.09 3.92
N SER A 270 9.82 -16.39 4.43
CA SER A 270 10.84 -17.22 3.76
C SER A 270 11.25 -18.43 4.58
#